data_AF-A0A7V6G976-F1
#
_entry.id   AF-A0A7V6G976-F1
#
_cell.length_a   1.000
_cell.length_b   1.000
_cell.length_c   1.000
_cell.angle_alpha   90.00
_cell.angle_beta   90.00
_cell.angle_gamma   90.00
#
_symmetry.space_group_name_H-M   'P 1'
#
loop_
_entity.id
_entity.type
_entity.pdbx_description
1 polymer ?
#
loop_
_entity_poly.entity_id
_entity_poly.type
_entity_poly.pdbx_seq_one_letter_code
_entity_poly.pdbx_strand_id
1 'polypeptide(L)'
;MKKTFTLLLIAGFVCLLTSCEKQEEMTVTPIFKEKISGYAQKGPFISGTSITIAELNNRMGQTGKMFDTQITNNEGCFELNNVELSSPYVELKATGFYFNEVSGKTSNAQLTLNAIADLQDAATLNVNILSHLEKPRITYLMSLGNDFASAKTQAQKEVLAIFGITKEIPKAETLDITKTGDGNAILLAVSLMAQGFRTEAELSELLANICTDIREDGKLDNTTLGSKLLNDARLLNLAQVRANLEARYQALGVTVTIPEFESYITDFVANSPYTITNNIIYPEMGRYGTNALFGDATTIKVGTYSLAADLPKGTSLKIVVTSERVAFSFFPDVPINFTLSGSTLTSVESGQQCDIKIEVRPAYSFFDYQNKNITIEIYENGATTPTRTKIIEIEEVS
;
A
#
# COMPACT_ATOMS: atom_id res chain seq x y z
N MET A 1 -68.57 -56.08 40.64
CA MET A 1 -68.13 -57.34 39.99
C MET A 1 -66.61 -57.37 39.96
N LYS A 2 -66.03 -58.54 40.25
CA LYS A 2 -64.60 -58.94 40.23
C LYS A 2 -63.87 -58.41 38.96
N LYS A 3 -62.56 -58.11 38.89
CA LYS A 3 -61.32 -58.84 39.27
C LYS A 3 -60.15 -57.82 39.27
N THR A 4 -59.32 -57.69 40.31
CA THR A 4 -57.96 -58.27 40.48
C THR A 4 -57.15 -58.55 39.20
N PHE A 5 -56.00 -57.87 39.02
CA PHE A 5 -54.73 -58.53 38.75
C PHE A 5 -53.53 -57.68 39.24
N THR A 6 -52.49 -58.39 39.63
CA THR A 6 -51.42 -58.04 40.54
C THR A 6 -50.10 -57.79 39.79
N LEU A 7 -49.17 -57.07 40.42
CA LEU A 7 -47.78 -57.51 40.69
C LEU A 7 -46.62 -56.63 40.15
N LEU A 8 -45.88 -56.08 41.13
CA LEU A 8 -44.44 -55.73 41.23
C LEU A 8 -43.58 -55.49 39.97
N LEU A 9 -42.79 -54.39 40.02
CA LEU A 9 -41.32 -54.44 40.13
C LEU A 9 -40.80 -53.05 40.58
N ILE A 10 -40.31 -52.91 41.82
CA ILE A 10 -38.88 -52.92 42.22
C ILE A 10 -38.10 -51.65 41.82
N ALA A 11 -37.84 -50.85 42.86
CA ALA A 11 -36.59 -50.19 43.24
C ALA A 11 -35.66 -49.60 42.16
N GLY A 12 -35.33 -48.32 42.34
CA GLY A 12 -34.06 -47.77 41.88
C GLY A 12 -34.16 -46.39 41.24
N PHE A 13 -34.60 -45.36 41.98
CA PHE A 13 -34.38 -43.98 41.54
C PHE A 13 -34.33 -42.99 42.72
N VAL A 14 -33.38 -43.22 43.63
CA VAL A 14 -32.95 -42.21 44.60
C VAL A 14 -31.43 -42.31 44.68
N CYS A 15 -30.74 -41.17 44.53
CA CYS A 15 -29.28 -40.97 44.54
C CYS A 15 -28.57 -40.92 43.18
N LEU A 16 -28.87 -39.91 42.36
CA LEU A 16 -28.01 -39.31 41.31
C LEU A 16 -28.63 -37.93 41.01
N LEU A 17 -28.05 -36.74 41.12
CA LEU A 17 -26.70 -36.23 41.31
C LEU A 17 -26.85 -34.83 41.93
N THR A 18 -26.40 -34.61 43.17
CA THR A 18 -26.02 -33.26 43.62
C THR A 18 -24.51 -33.16 43.53
N SER A 19 -24.00 -33.14 42.30
CA SER A 19 -22.66 -32.63 42.02
C SER A 19 -22.83 -31.16 41.66
N CYS A 20 -23.03 -30.33 42.69
CA CYS A 20 -22.76 -28.90 42.55
C CYS A 20 -21.24 -28.79 42.59
N GLU A 21 -20.61 -29.00 41.44
CA GLU A 21 -19.24 -28.63 41.23
C GLU A 21 -19.22 -27.11 41.45
N LYS A 22 -18.65 -26.67 42.58
CA LYS A 22 -18.33 -25.27 42.79
C LYS A 22 -17.50 -24.88 41.58
N GLN A 23 -18.09 -24.13 40.65
CA GLN A 23 -17.31 -23.37 39.68
C GLN A 23 -16.33 -22.59 40.51
N GLU A 24 -15.05 -22.94 40.43
CA GLU A 24 -13.99 -22.06 40.87
C GLU A 24 -14.26 -20.74 40.14
N GLU A 25 -14.67 -19.73 40.90
CA GLU A 25 -14.54 -18.36 40.45
C GLU A 25 -13.06 -18.22 40.11
N MET A 26 -12.76 -18.26 38.80
CA MET A 26 -11.45 -17.87 38.31
C MET A 26 -11.19 -16.50 38.92
N THR A 27 -10.27 -16.43 39.86
CA THR A 27 -9.75 -15.17 40.37
C THR A 27 -8.96 -14.54 39.24
N VAL A 28 -9.67 -13.85 38.36
CA VAL A 28 -9.06 -13.01 37.33
C VAL A 28 -8.42 -11.87 38.09
N THR A 29 -7.08 -11.88 38.15
CA THR A 29 -6.36 -10.72 38.71
C THR A 29 -6.49 -9.60 37.68
N PRO A 30 -7.18 -8.49 38.00
CA PRO A 30 -7.35 -7.41 37.05
C PRO A 30 -6.00 -6.80 36.71
N ILE A 31 -5.78 -6.59 35.42
CA ILE A 31 -4.62 -5.89 34.87
C ILE A 31 -5.00 -4.41 34.82
N PHE A 32 -4.40 -3.62 35.71
CA PHE A 32 -4.61 -2.18 35.75
C PHE A 32 -3.47 -1.46 35.02
N LYS A 33 -3.84 -0.56 34.10
CA LYS A 33 -2.94 0.33 33.40
C LYS A 33 -3.33 1.77 33.73
N GLU A 34 -2.47 2.47 34.46
CA GLU A 34 -2.64 3.89 34.72
C GLU A 34 -2.75 4.68 33.42
N LYS A 35 -1.94 4.30 32.43
CA LYS A 35 -1.87 4.94 31.12
C LYS A 35 -1.47 3.95 30.03
N ILE A 36 -2.16 4.02 28.91
CA ILE A 36 -1.80 3.41 27.63
C ILE A 36 -1.60 4.55 26.64
N SER A 37 -0.47 4.57 25.94
CA SER A 37 -0.19 5.58 24.92
C SER A 37 0.40 4.94 23.66
N GLY A 38 0.32 5.64 22.54
CA GLY A 38 0.91 5.13 21.31
C GLY A 38 0.63 6.02 20.13
N TYR A 39 1.02 5.54 18.96
CA TYR A 39 0.85 6.24 17.70
C TYR A 39 0.03 5.42 16.71
N ALA A 40 -0.85 6.09 15.97
CA ALA A 40 -1.43 5.57 14.74
C ALA A 40 -0.61 6.06 13.54
N GLN A 41 0.05 5.13 12.84
CA GLN A 41 1.05 5.47 11.82
C GLN A 41 0.88 4.64 10.53
N LYS A 42 0.48 5.36 9.48
CA LYS A 42 0.72 5.06 8.07
C LYS A 42 1.82 6.04 7.63
N GLY A 43 1.42 7.30 7.43
CA GLY A 43 2.07 8.47 8.04
C GLY A 43 1.34 8.86 9.33
N PRO A 44 1.69 9.98 9.99
CA PRO A 44 0.98 10.39 11.20
C PRO A 44 -0.51 10.60 10.89
N PHE A 45 -1.37 9.88 11.63
CA PHE A 45 -2.80 10.17 11.63
C PHE A 45 -3.04 11.56 12.22
N ILE A 46 -4.09 12.25 11.76
CA ILE A 46 -4.34 13.64 12.16
C ILE A 46 -5.30 13.73 13.33
N SER A 47 -5.37 14.93 13.92
CA SER A 47 -6.28 15.25 15.02
C SER A 47 -7.74 14.93 14.65
N GLY A 48 -8.48 14.35 15.59
CA GLY A 48 -9.86 13.88 15.40
C GLY A 48 -9.98 12.44 14.87
N THR A 49 -8.87 11.74 14.64
CA THR A 49 -8.87 10.29 14.40
C THR A 49 -9.45 9.56 15.61
N SER A 50 -10.42 8.67 15.37
CA SER A 50 -11.02 7.84 16.41
C SER A 50 -10.12 6.65 16.75
N ILE A 51 -9.95 6.40 18.04
CA ILE A 51 -9.18 5.29 18.59
C ILE A 51 -10.09 4.47 19.50
N THR A 52 -10.21 3.18 19.22
CA THR A 52 -10.93 2.22 20.06
C THR A 52 -9.99 1.11 20.48
N ILE A 53 -9.91 0.84 21.79
CA ILE A 53 -9.25 -0.34 22.35
C ILE A 53 -10.33 -1.27 22.88
N ALA A 54 -10.49 -2.44 22.26
CA ALA A 54 -11.40 -3.49 22.71
C ALA A 54 -10.61 -4.58 23.43
N GLU A 55 -11.07 -4.97 24.63
CA GLU A 55 -10.53 -6.13 25.33
C GLU A 55 -10.90 -7.43 24.59
N LEU A 56 -9.92 -8.32 24.46
CA LEU A 56 -10.07 -9.64 23.88
C LEU A 56 -9.91 -10.71 24.96
N ASN A 57 -10.64 -11.81 24.83
CA ASN A 57 -10.40 -13.00 25.64
C ASN A 57 -9.24 -13.85 25.06
N ASN A 58 -8.89 -14.94 25.75
CA ASN A 58 -7.83 -15.86 25.33
C ASN A 58 -8.06 -16.57 23.98
N ARG A 59 -9.27 -16.46 23.41
CA ARG A 59 -9.63 -16.97 22.07
C ARG A 59 -9.72 -15.85 21.03
N MET A 60 -9.18 -14.66 21.33
CA MET A 60 -9.24 -13.46 20.48
C MET A 60 -10.67 -12.96 20.18
N GLY A 61 -11.66 -13.37 20.98
CA GLY A 61 -13.02 -12.82 20.90
C GLY A 61 -13.17 -11.60 21.80
N GLN A 62 -13.87 -10.56 21.33
CA GLN A 62 -14.14 -9.37 22.13
C GLN A 62 -14.97 -9.72 23.38
N THR A 63 -14.63 -9.13 24.53
CA THR A 63 -15.37 -9.34 25.79
C THR A 63 -16.56 -8.39 25.97
N GLY A 64 -16.61 -7.33 25.14
CA GLY A 64 -17.56 -6.22 25.25
C GLY A 64 -17.02 -5.01 26.01
N LYS A 65 -15.84 -5.13 26.66
CA LYS A 65 -15.17 -3.99 27.30
C LYS A 65 -14.39 -3.20 26.25
N MET A 66 -14.74 -1.93 26.06
CA MET A 66 -14.14 -1.04 25.06
C MET A 66 -13.77 0.30 25.70
N PHE A 67 -12.69 0.88 25.22
CA PHE A 67 -12.17 2.18 25.64
C PHE A 67 -11.97 3.04 24.39
N ASP A 68 -12.63 4.18 24.34
CA ASP A 68 -12.54 5.10 23.22
C ASP A 68 -11.74 6.35 23.61
N THR A 69 -10.89 6.80 22.69
CA THR A 69 -10.22 8.10 22.75
C THR A 69 -10.12 8.67 21.33
N GLN A 70 -9.49 9.81 21.21
CA GLN A 70 -9.18 10.40 19.92
C GLN A 70 -7.76 10.95 19.91
N ILE A 71 -7.16 10.98 18.74
CA ILE A 71 -5.90 11.69 18.52
C ILE A 71 -6.19 13.19 18.64
N THR A 72 -5.44 13.90 19.46
CA THR A 72 -5.60 15.34 19.72
C THR A 72 -4.53 16.20 19.07
N ASN A 73 -3.55 15.58 18.40
CA ASN A 73 -2.47 16.26 17.69
C ASN A 73 -2.36 15.75 16.25
N ASN A 74 -1.44 16.34 15.48
CA ASN A 74 -1.23 15.97 14.09
C ASN A 74 -0.01 15.05 13.89
N GLU A 75 0.53 14.51 14.99
CA GLU A 75 1.65 13.56 15.06
C GLU A 75 1.15 12.10 15.13
N GLY A 76 -0.15 11.89 15.32
CA GLY A 76 -0.77 10.58 15.43
C GLY A 76 -0.75 9.99 16.85
N CYS A 77 -0.41 10.78 17.87
CA CYS A 77 -0.33 10.31 19.26
C CYS A 77 -1.71 10.24 19.92
N PHE A 78 -1.94 9.18 20.69
CA PHE A 78 -3.12 9.04 21.54
C PHE A 78 -2.74 8.57 22.95
N GLU A 79 -3.67 8.79 23.87
CA GLU A 79 -3.54 8.41 25.27
C GLU A 79 -4.89 7.97 25.83
N LEU A 80 -4.85 6.93 26.65
CA LEU A 80 -5.96 6.40 27.44
C LEU A 80 -5.49 6.19 28.87
N ASN A 81 -6.27 6.66 29.83
CA ASN A 81 -5.92 6.59 31.24
C ASN A 81 -6.89 5.68 31.99
N ASN A 82 -6.40 5.05 33.07
CA ASN A 82 -7.17 4.21 33.99
C ASN A 82 -7.89 3.04 33.27
N VAL A 83 -7.13 2.26 32.51
CA VAL A 83 -7.63 1.09 31.79
C VAL A 83 -7.52 -0.14 32.69
N GLU A 84 -8.66 -0.77 32.98
CA GLU A 84 -8.73 -2.01 33.75
C GLU A 84 -9.13 -3.15 32.81
N LEU A 85 -8.34 -4.22 32.77
CA LEU A 85 -8.58 -5.38 31.92
C LEU A 85 -8.65 -6.66 32.76
N SER A 86 -9.53 -7.56 32.35
CA SER A 86 -9.65 -8.94 32.82
C SER A 86 -8.79 -9.91 31.99
N SER A 87 -8.35 -9.50 30.80
CA SER A 87 -7.43 -10.26 29.94
C SER A 87 -6.33 -9.33 29.42
N PRO A 88 -5.08 -9.81 29.26
CA PRO A 88 -4.01 -8.95 28.76
C PRO A 88 -4.18 -8.59 27.27
N TYR A 89 -5.02 -9.30 26.52
CA TYR A 89 -5.12 -9.13 25.08
C TYR A 89 -6.09 -8.00 24.72
N VAL A 90 -5.69 -7.18 23.76
CA VAL A 90 -6.53 -6.11 23.23
C VAL A 90 -6.44 -6.02 21.72
N GLU A 91 -7.52 -5.52 21.11
CA GLU A 91 -7.55 -5.02 19.75
C GLU A 91 -7.57 -3.49 19.78
N LEU A 92 -6.56 -2.85 19.20
CA LEU A 92 -6.55 -1.43 18.92
C LEU A 92 -7.03 -1.20 17.48
N LYS A 93 -7.98 -0.29 17.31
CA LYS A 93 -8.50 0.18 16.02
C LYS A 93 -8.33 1.69 15.92
N ALA A 94 -7.72 2.16 14.83
CA ALA A 94 -7.64 3.58 14.49
C ALA A 94 -8.37 3.84 13.18
N THR A 95 -9.31 4.79 13.18
CA THR A 95 -10.06 5.22 11.99
C THR A 95 -9.99 6.72 11.83
N GLY A 96 -9.36 7.19 10.76
CA GLY A 96 -9.19 8.63 10.53
C GLY A 96 -8.41 8.96 9.27
N PHE A 97 -8.19 10.25 9.06
CA PHE A 97 -7.34 10.75 7.98
C PHE A 97 -5.87 10.69 8.39
N TYR A 98 -4.99 10.54 7.41
CA TYR A 98 -3.56 10.40 7.64
C TYR A 98 -2.77 11.27 6.66
N PHE A 99 -1.54 11.60 7.02
CA PHE A 99 -0.61 12.22 6.06
C PHE A 99 -0.10 11.16 5.09
N ASN A 100 -0.37 11.33 3.80
CA ASN A 100 0.13 10.47 2.73
C ASN A 100 1.54 10.94 2.33
N GLU A 101 2.52 10.15 2.71
CA GLU A 101 3.96 10.36 2.59
C GLU A 101 4.41 10.44 1.11
N VAL A 102 3.72 9.71 0.23
CA VAL A 102 4.00 9.69 -1.22
C VAL A 102 3.57 11.01 -1.87
N SER A 103 2.36 11.47 -1.60
CA SER A 103 1.83 12.70 -2.20
C SER A 103 2.21 13.98 -1.45
N GLY A 104 2.68 13.87 -0.20
CA GLY A 104 2.98 15.00 0.68
C GLY A 104 1.72 15.74 1.17
N LYS A 105 0.54 15.11 1.12
CA LYS A 105 -0.76 15.73 1.45
C LYS A 105 -1.53 14.88 2.45
N THR A 106 -2.48 15.48 3.16
CA THR A 106 -3.48 14.73 3.93
C THR A 106 -4.35 13.90 2.99
N SER A 107 -4.70 12.68 3.41
CA SER A 107 -5.58 11.78 2.68
C SER A 107 -6.95 12.40 2.39
N ASN A 108 -7.58 12.01 1.28
CA ASN A 108 -8.91 12.52 0.91
C ASN A 108 -10.06 11.70 1.54
N ALA A 109 -9.74 10.54 2.10
CA ALA A 109 -10.67 9.69 2.82
C ALA A 109 -9.98 9.06 4.05
N GLN A 110 -10.79 8.49 4.93
CA GLN A 110 -10.32 7.83 6.13
C GLN A 110 -9.77 6.43 5.80
N LEU A 111 -8.76 6.01 6.56
CA LEU A 111 -8.25 4.64 6.59
C LEU A 111 -8.51 4.05 7.97
N THR A 112 -8.77 2.74 8.01
CA THR A 112 -8.87 1.99 9.27
C THR A 112 -7.72 1.01 9.40
N LEU A 113 -6.93 1.15 10.47
CA LEU A 113 -5.86 0.21 10.81
C LEU A 113 -6.16 -0.48 12.14
N ASN A 114 -5.65 -1.71 12.30
CA ASN A 114 -5.87 -2.51 13.50
C ASN A 114 -4.54 -3.04 14.03
N ALA A 115 -4.49 -3.34 15.32
CA ALA A 115 -3.41 -4.09 15.95
C ALA A 115 -4.00 -5.02 17.00
N ILE A 116 -3.43 -6.21 17.17
CA ILE A 116 -3.65 -7.05 18.35
C ILE A 116 -2.35 -7.09 19.15
N ALA A 117 -2.46 -6.87 20.46
CA ALA A 117 -1.33 -6.85 21.37
C ALA A 117 -1.64 -7.53 22.70
N ASP A 118 -0.57 -7.93 23.38
CA ASP A 118 -0.55 -8.36 24.77
C ASP A 118 -0.04 -7.21 25.63
N LEU A 119 -0.90 -6.71 26.51
CA LEU A 119 -0.63 -5.62 27.43
C LEU A 119 -0.23 -6.08 28.82
N GLN A 120 0.13 -7.34 29.07
CA GLN A 120 0.55 -7.80 30.39
C GLN A 120 1.65 -6.87 30.97
N ASP A 121 2.74 -6.71 30.23
CA ASP A 121 3.89 -5.87 30.64
C ASP A 121 4.08 -4.61 29.77
N ALA A 122 3.23 -4.41 28.76
CA ALA A 122 3.30 -3.24 27.88
C ALA A 122 2.43 -2.08 28.38
N ALA A 123 2.90 -0.85 28.18
CA ALA A 123 2.13 0.39 28.36
C ALA A 123 2.06 1.24 27.08
N THR A 124 2.74 0.80 26.02
CA THR A 124 2.73 1.42 24.71
C THR A 124 2.13 0.49 23.68
N LEU A 125 1.25 1.03 22.82
CA LEU A 125 0.55 0.26 21.81
C LEU A 125 0.37 1.12 20.56
N ASN A 126 1.17 0.87 19.52
CA ASN A 126 1.02 1.53 18.23
C ASN A 126 0.11 0.72 17.30
N VAL A 127 -0.44 1.38 16.29
CA VAL A 127 -1.15 0.73 15.19
C VAL A 127 -0.61 1.23 13.86
N ASN A 128 -0.29 0.30 12.97
CA ASN A 128 0.32 0.59 11.68
C ASN A 128 0.00 -0.47 10.62
N ILE A 129 0.59 -0.36 9.43
CA ILE A 129 0.33 -1.31 8.32
C ILE A 129 0.72 -2.73 8.69
N LEU A 130 1.87 -2.95 9.34
CA LEU A 130 2.33 -4.28 9.71
C LEU A 130 1.36 -4.92 10.72
N SER A 131 1.01 -4.20 11.78
CA SER A 131 0.06 -4.71 12.79
C SER A 131 -1.32 -5.03 12.19
N HIS A 132 -1.74 -4.27 11.17
CA HIS A 132 -3.01 -4.48 10.48
C HIS A 132 -2.97 -5.75 9.63
N LEU A 133 -1.90 -5.97 8.87
CA LEU A 133 -1.71 -7.16 8.04
C LEU A 133 -1.56 -8.43 8.88
N GLU A 134 -0.88 -8.34 10.02
CA GLU A 134 -0.66 -9.48 10.92
C GLU A 134 -1.96 -9.98 11.59
N LYS A 135 -2.89 -9.06 11.91
CA LYS A 135 -4.11 -9.35 12.69
C LYS A 135 -4.86 -10.63 12.25
N PRO A 136 -5.35 -10.75 11.01
CA PRO A 136 -6.13 -11.93 10.59
C PRO A 136 -5.32 -13.22 10.72
N ARG A 137 -4.01 -13.16 10.47
CA ARG A 137 -3.11 -14.30 10.55
C ARG A 137 -2.89 -14.74 12.00
N ILE A 138 -2.70 -13.80 12.93
CA ILE A 138 -2.62 -14.08 14.38
C ILE A 138 -3.89 -14.80 14.85
N THR A 139 -5.07 -14.26 14.52
CA THR A 139 -6.36 -14.85 14.92
C THR A 139 -6.52 -16.26 14.36
N TYR A 140 -6.13 -16.50 13.10
CA TYR A 140 -6.17 -17.82 12.51
C TYR A 140 -5.24 -18.81 13.21
N LEU A 141 -3.97 -18.45 13.44
CA LEU A 141 -2.99 -19.31 14.12
C LEU A 141 -3.45 -19.69 15.54
N MET A 142 -4.02 -18.75 16.29
CA MET A 142 -4.57 -19.03 17.61
C MET A 142 -5.81 -19.94 17.56
N SER A 143 -6.63 -19.84 16.50
CA SER A 143 -7.75 -20.77 16.31
C SER A 143 -7.30 -22.22 16.08
N LEU A 144 -6.06 -22.41 15.60
CA LEU A 144 -5.41 -23.71 15.47
C LEU A 144 -4.72 -24.19 16.77
N GLY A 145 -4.77 -23.39 17.84
CA GLY A 145 -4.22 -23.74 19.16
C GLY A 145 -2.82 -23.20 19.45
N ASN A 146 -2.25 -22.33 18.60
CA ASN A 146 -0.99 -21.64 18.91
C ASN A 146 -1.20 -20.63 20.05
N ASP A 147 -0.19 -20.44 20.90
CA ASP A 147 -0.20 -19.36 21.88
C ASP A 147 -0.01 -17.99 21.18
N PHE A 148 -0.38 -16.91 21.87
CA PHE A 148 -0.33 -15.57 21.28
C PHE A 148 1.07 -15.16 20.83
N ALA A 149 2.11 -15.46 21.62
CA ALA A 149 3.46 -15.02 21.32
C ALA A 149 4.02 -15.73 20.07
N SER A 150 3.83 -17.05 19.97
CA SER A 150 4.23 -17.81 18.77
C SER A 150 3.43 -17.40 17.53
N ALA A 151 2.11 -17.23 17.66
CA ALA A 151 1.25 -16.75 16.57
C ALA A 151 1.67 -15.36 16.08
N LYS A 152 2.01 -14.45 16.99
CA LYS A 152 2.50 -13.08 16.69
C LYS A 152 3.82 -13.10 15.93
N THR A 153 4.81 -13.84 16.43
CA THR A 153 6.12 -13.96 15.77
C THR A 153 6.00 -14.59 14.39
N GLN A 154 5.19 -15.65 14.24
CA GLN A 154 4.97 -16.29 12.96
C GLN A 154 4.26 -15.35 11.96
N ALA A 155 3.16 -14.72 12.37
CA ALA A 155 2.42 -13.79 11.51
C ALA A 155 3.30 -12.63 11.04
N GLN A 156 4.09 -12.03 11.95
CA GLN A 156 5.02 -10.95 11.60
C GLN A 156 6.03 -11.42 10.54
N LYS A 157 6.67 -12.56 10.76
CA LYS A 157 7.65 -13.12 9.81
C LYS A 157 7.04 -13.39 8.44
N GLU A 158 5.83 -13.94 8.40
CA GLU A 158 5.10 -14.23 7.16
C GLU A 158 4.70 -12.94 6.43
N VAL A 159 4.19 -11.92 7.14
CA VAL A 159 3.88 -10.61 6.55
C VAL A 159 5.13 -9.95 5.96
N LEU A 160 6.26 -9.99 6.66
CA LEU A 160 7.52 -9.43 6.16
C LEU A 160 8.04 -10.14 4.90
N ALA A 161 7.85 -11.46 4.83
CA ALA A 161 8.28 -12.26 3.67
C ALA A 161 7.59 -11.84 2.37
N ILE A 162 6.35 -11.33 2.43
CA ILE A 162 5.62 -10.77 1.28
C ILE A 162 6.39 -9.63 0.62
N PHE A 163 7.09 -8.85 1.43
CA PHE A 163 7.89 -7.69 1.00
C PHE A 163 9.37 -8.05 0.79
N GLY A 164 9.71 -9.34 0.73
CA GLY A 164 11.09 -9.81 0.54
C GLY A 164 11.99 -9.63 1.76
N ILE A 165 11.41 -9.43 2.95
CA ILE A 165 12.15 -9.14 4.18
C ILE A 165 12.24 -10.40 5.04
N THR A 166 13.46 -10.87 5.29
CA THR A 166 13.74 -12.05 6.13
C THR A 166 14.28 -11.68 7.52
N LYS A 167 14.55 -10.39 7.74
CA LYS A 167 15.11 -9.86 8.98
C LYS A 167 14.06 -9.86 10.10
N GLU A 168 14.46 -10.34 11.27
CA GLU A 168 13.66 -10.22 12.48
C GLU A 168 13.67 -8.77 12.99
N ILE A 169 12.51 -8.29 13.41
CA ILE A 169 12.30 -6.93 13.91
C ILE A 169 11.52 -6.97 15.22
N PRO A 170 11.48 -5.86 15.99
CA PRO A 170 10.56 -5.74 17.11
C PRO A 170 9.10 -5.92 16.69
N LYS A 171 8.22 -6.22 17.66
CA LYS A 171 6.78 -6.35 17.45
C LYS A 171 6.22 -5.13 16.70
N ALA A 172 5.35 -5.35 15.72
CA ALA A 172 4.86 -4.28 14.85
C ALA A 172 4.27 -3.09 15.63
N GLU A 173 3.54 -3.38 16.71
CA GLU A 173 2.91 -2.41 17.61
C GLU A 173 3.88 -1.61 18.51
N THR A 174 5.19 -1.82 18.40
CA THR A 174 6.20 -1.01 19.09
C THR A 174 7.02 -0.14 18.14
N LEU A 175 6.84 -0.31 16.83
CA LEU A 175 7.56 0.41 15.79
C LEU A 175 7.02 1.85 15.60
N ASP A 176 7.91 2.75 15.19
CA ASP A 176 7.65 4.18 15.07
C ASP A 176 8.45 4.80 13.92
N ILE A 177 7.76 5.33 12.90
CA ILE A 177 8.40 5.91 11.69
C ILE A 177 9.19 7.20 11.95
N THR A 178 9.14 7.75 13.16
CA THR A 178 9.91 8.95 13.57
C THR A 178 11.23 8.64 14.26
N LYS A 179 11.53 7.34 14.43
CA LYS A 179 12.72 6.84 15.13
C LYS A 179 13.62 6.07 14.17
N THR A 180 14.92 6.07 14.46
CA THR A 180 15.90 5.25 13.77
C THR A 180 15.72 3.75 14.06
N GLY A 181 16.37 2.90 13.28
CA GLY A 181 16.40 1.45 13.47
C GLY A 181 15.66 0.68 12.37
N ASP A 182 16.15 -0.52 12.10
CA ASP A 182 15.74 -1.33 10.95
C ASP A 182 14.24 -1.65 10.95
N GLY A 183 13.65 -1.95 12.11
CA GLY A 183 12.21 -2.20 12.22
C GLY A 183 11.37 -0.98 11.80
N ASN A 184 11.80 0.23 12.15
CA ASN A 184 11.11 1.47 11.80
C ASN A 184 11.27 1.79 10.31
N ALA A 185 12.46 1.53 9.75
CA ALA A 185 12.73 1.63 8.32
C ALA A 185 11.87 0.64 7.51
N ILE A 186 11.78 -0.61 7.96
CA ILE A 186 10.95 -1.65 7.37
C ILE A 186 9.47 -1.27 7.42
N LEU A 187 8.99 -0.76 8.56
CA LEU A 187 7.61 -0.28 8.67
C LEU A 187 7.31 0.81 7.63
N LEU A 188 8.19 1.79 7.51
CA LEU A 188 8.02 2.88 6.54
C LEU A 188 8.06 2.33 5.10
N ALA A 189 9.01 1.47 4.77
CA ALA A 189 9.10 0.84 3.45
C ALA A 189 7.81 0.08 3.08
N VAL A 190 7.29 -0.74 4.00
CA VAL A 190 6.03 -1.48 3.81
C VAL A 190 4.83 -0.52 3.68
N SER A 191 4.77 0.54 4.48
CA SER A 191 3.74 1.59 4.36
C SER A 191 3.73 2.20 2.96
N LEU A 192 4.91 2.51 2.41
CA LEU A 192 5.08 3.14 1.10
C LEU A 192 4.76 2.19 -0.06
N MET A 193 5.20 0.93 0.00
CA MET A 193 4.86 -0.09 -1.01
C MET A 193 3.34 -0.34 -1.05
N ALA A 194 2.70 -0.38 0.11
CA ALA A 194 1.24 -0.49 0.20
C ALA A 194 0.54 0.77 -0.33
N GLN A 195 1.02 1.98 0.02
CA GLN A 195 0.46 3.25 -0.47
C GLN A 195 0.51 3.32 -1.99
N GLY A 196 1.72 3.15 -2.53
CA GLY A 196 2.02 3.42 -3.92
C GLY A 196 1.41 4.72 -4.41
N PHE A 197 0.75 4.66 -5.57
CA PHE A 197 -0.01 5.79 -6.12
C PHE A 197 -1.52 5.63 -5.91
N ARG A 198 -1.94 4.75 -5.01
CA ARG A 198 -3.35 4.40 -4.79
C ARG A 198 -4.11 5.52 -4.09
N THR A 199 -5.39 5.62 -4.41
CA THR A 199 -6.38 6.28 -3.57
C THR A 199 -6.57 5.52 -2.25
N GLU A 200 -7.19 6.15 -1.26
CA GLU A 200 -7.46 5.52 0.03
C GLU A 200 -8.41 4.31 -0.09
N ALA A 201 -9.35 4.36 -1.05
CA ALA A 201 -10.24 3.25 -1.35
C ALA A 201 -9.47 2.05 -1.92
N GLU A 202 -8.61 2.29 -2.92
CA GLU A 202 -7.75 1.25 -3.51
C GLU A 202 -6.74 0.69 -2.50
N LEU A 203 -6.20 1.52 -1.60
CA LEU A 203 -5.35 1.06 -0.50
C LEU A 203 -6.13 0.17 0.46
N SER A 204 -7.32 0.58 0.88
CA SER A 204 -8.16 -0.19 1.80
C SER A 204 -8.54 -1.54 1.20
N GLU A 205 -8.89 -1.57 -0.09
CA GLU A 205 -9.15 -2.80 -0.84
C GLU A 205 -7.89 -3.68 -0.93
N LEU A 206 -6.73 -3.11 -1.26
CA LEU A 206 -5.47 -3.85 -1.33
C LEU A 206 -5.16 -4.53 0.01
N LEU A 207 -5.21 -3.79 1.11
CA LEU A 207 -4.92 -4.32 2.45
C LEU A 207 -5.92 -5.43 2.83
N ALA A 208 -7.21 -5.23 2.57
CA ALA A 208 -8.23 -6.24 2.84
C ALA A 208 -8.03 -7.53 2.03
N ASN A 209 -7.63 -7.41 0.76
CA ASN A 209 -7.37 -8.55 -0.10
C ASN A 209 -6.09 -9.28 0.28
N ILE A 210 -5.01 -8.57 0.66
CA ILE A 210 -3.80 -9.21 1.20
C ILE A 210 -4.14 -9.94 2.50
N CYS A 211 -4.83 -9.29 3.44
CA CYS A 211 -5.29 -9.89 4.68
C CYS A 211 -6.11 -11.18 4.48
N THR A 212 -6.97 -11.19 3.45
CA THR A 212 -7.76 -12.37 3.08
C THR A 212 -6.89 -13.50 2.56
N ASP A 213 -5.97 -13.19 1.64
CA ASP A 213 -5.09 -14.15 0.96
C ASP A 213 -4.17 -14.86 1.96
N ILE A 214 -3.51 -14.08 2.82
CA ILE A 214 -2.47 -14.60 3.73
C ILE A 214 -3.04 -15.30 4.98
N ARG A 215 -4.35 -15.20 5.21
CA ARG A 215 -4.98 -15.57 6.50
C ARG A 215 -4.64 -17.00 6.92
N GLU A 216 -4.74 -17.95 5.99
CA GLU A 216 -4.68 -19.38 6.30
C GLU A 216 -3.27 -19.97 6.21
N ASP A 217 -2.39 -19.41 5.39
CA ASP A 217 -1.06 -20.00 5.13
C ASP A 217 0.12 -19.01 5.23
N GLY A 218 -0.16 -17.73 5.45
CA GLY A 218 0.86 -16.68 5.56
C GLY A 218 1.52 -16.30 4.24
N LYS A 219 0.97 -16.68 3.08
CA LYS A 219 1.56 -16.41 1.76
C LYS A 219 0.70 -15.49 0.94
N LEU A 220 1.35 -14.58 0.21
CA LEU A 220 0.67 -13.78 -0.82
C LEU A 220 0.75 -14.53 -2.15
N ASP A 221 -0.16 -15.47 -2.35
CA ASP A 221 -0.28 -16.31 -3.54
C ASP A 221 -0.98 -15.57 -4.69
N ASN A 222 -1.80 -14.56 -4.38
CA ASN A 222 -2.41 -13.73 -5.41
C ASN A 222 -1.36 -12.81 -6.06
N THR A 223 -0.82 -13.28 -7.18
CA THR A 223 0.21 -12.58 -7.97
C THR A 223 -0.23 -11.22 -8.49
N THR A 224 -1.53 -10.96 -8.61
CA THR A 224 -2.04 -9.63 -9.00
C THR A 224 -1.84 -8.61 -7.87
N LEU A 225 -2.05 -9.00 -6.61
CA LEU A 225 -1.78 -8.14 -5.45
C LEU A 225 -0.28 -7.86 -5.31
N GLY A 226 0.55 -8.89 -5.46
CA GLY A 226 2.02 -8.73 -5.45
C GLY A 226 2.52 -7.84 -6.59
N SER A 227 1.99 -8.03 -7.80
CA SER A 227 2.31 -7.17 -8.96
C SER A 227 1.87 -5.72 -8.72
N LYS A 228 0.72 -5.49 -8.07
CA LYS A 228 0.30 -4.12 -7.65
C LYS A 228 1.36 -3.49 -6.74
N LEU A 229 1.86 -4.20 -5.72
CA LEU A 229 2.92 -3.69 -4.84
C LEU A 229 4.19 -3.33 -5.64
N LEU A 230 4.68 -4.23 -6.48
CA LEU A 230 5.89 -4.04 -7.29
C LEU A 230 5.76 -2.88 -8.29
N ASN A 231 4.62 -2.80 -8.97
CA ASN A 231 4.29 -1.79 -9.97
C ASN A 231 4.44 -0.37 -9.45
N ASP A 232 4.02 -0.13 -8.20
CA ASP A 232 4.10 1.20 -7.59
C ASP A 232 5.45 1.41 -6.91
N ALA A 233 5.98 0.39 -6.21
CA ALA A 233 7.25 0.47 -5.50
C ALA A 233 8.41 0.92 -6.40
N ARG A 234 8.49 0.41 -7.63
CA ARG A 234 9.54 0.75 -8.61
C ARG A 234 9.48 2.20 -9.11
N LEU A 235 8.35 2.88 -8.92
CA LEU A 235 8.08 4.23 -9.42
C LEU A 235 8.15 5.30 -8.31
N LEU A 236 8.30 4.90 -7.05
CA LEU A 236 8.37 5.84 -5.93
C LEU A 236 9.63 6.71 -6.03
N ASN A 237 9.45 8.04 -5.90
CA ASN A 237 10.55 8.97 -5.70
C ASN A 237 10.90 9.02 -4.21
N LEU A 238 11.84 8.17 -3.79
CA LEU A 238 12.19 7.99 -2.37
C LEU A 238 12.76 9.26 -1.73
N ALA A 239 13.55 10.04 -2.48
CA ALA A 239 14.06 11.32 -2.01
C ALA A 239 12.94 12.33 -1.75
N GLN A 240 11.93 12.39 -2.63
CA GLN A 240 10.77 13.25 -2.43
C GLN A 240 9.91 12.80 -1.25
N VAL A 241 9.73 11.49 -1.05
CA VAL A 241 9.02 10.94 0.12
C VAL A 241 9.68 11.38 1.43
N ARG A 242 11.01 11.27 1.51
CA ARG A 242 11.79 11.73 2.67
C ARG A 242 11.58 13.23 2.90
N ALA A 243 11.72 14.04 1.84
CA ALA A 243 11.50 15.48 1.92
C ALA A 243 10.06 15.83 2.37
N ASN A 244 9.05 15.09 1.92
CA ASN A 244 7.66 15.27 2.34
C ASN A 244 7.48 15.03 3.85
N LEU A 245 8.10 13.95 4.38
CA LEU A 245 8.04 13.61 5.80
C LEU A 245 8.78 14.65 6.66
N GLU A 246 9.98 15.05 6.25
CA GLU A 246 10.76 16.09 6.93
C GLU A 246 9.98 17.40 6.98
N ALA A 247 9.41 17.84 5.85
CA ALA A 247 8.58 19.04 5.78
C ALA A 247 7.34 18.92 6.68
N ARG A 248 6.70 17.74 6.74
CA ARG A 248 5.55 17.50 7.59
C ARG A 248 5.89 17.67 9.07
N TYR A 249 6.92 17.01 9.57
CA TYR A 249 7.28 17.09 10.99
C TYR A 249 7.86 18.46 11.35
N GLN A 250 8.61 19.09 10.45
CA GLN A 250 9.06 20.47 10.62
C GLN A 250 7.87 21.44 10.76
N ALA A 251 6.83 21.29 9.95
CA ALA A 251 5.60 22.09 10.05
C ALA A 251 4.83 21.87 11.36
N LEU A 252 5.03 20.71 12.01
CA LEU A 252 4.50 20.42 13.35
C LEU A 252 5.39 20.93 14.48
N GLY A 253 6.58 21.48 14.18
CA GLY A 253 7.55 21.92 15.17
C GLY A 253 8.27 20.77 15.88
N VAL A 254 8.25 19.57 15.31
CA VAL A 254 8.87 18.36 15.88
C VAL A 254 10.12 18.01 15.10
N THR A 255 11.22 17.83 15.81
CA THR A 255 12.45 17.28 15.20
C THR A 255 12.39 15.77 15.28
N VAL A 256 12.39 15.10 14.13
CA VAL A 256 12.37 13.64 14.02
C VAL A 256 13.55 13.17 13.18
N THR A 257 13.87 11.88 13.25
CA THR A 257 14.81 11.25 12.33
C THR A 257 14.07 10.22 11.50
N ILE A 258 13.93 10.48 10.20
CA ILE A 258 13.29 9.54 9.28
C ILE A 258 14.23 8.34 9.10
N PRO A 259 13.77 7.10 9.37
CA PRO A 259 14.61 5.91 9.27
C PRO A 259 15.00 5.61 7.82
N GLU A 260 16.12 4.90 7.62
CA GLU A 260 16.68 4.56 6.30
C GLU A 260 15.89 3.45 5.59
N PHE A 261 14.76 3.81 4.99
CA PHE A 261 13.79 2.88 4.38
C PHE A 261 14.13 2.48 2.93
N GLU A 262 14.99 3.24 2.25
CA GLU A 262 15.16 3.19 0.80
C GLU A 262 15.74 1.86 0.29
N SER A 263 16.65 1.27 1.06
CA SER A 263 17.27 -0.03 0.74
C SER A 263 16.21 -1.14 0.66
N TYR A 264 15.28 -1.19 1.61
CA TYR A 264 14.22 -2.20 1.64
C TYR A 264 13.30 -2.13 0.42
N ILE A 265 12.98 -0.92 -0.06
CA ILE A 265 12.18 -0.76 -1.29
C ILE A 265 12.99 -1.16 -2.52
N THR A 266 14.26 -0.74 -2.59
CA THR A 266 15.15 -1.07 -3.71
C THR A 266 15.36 -2.59 -3.81
N ASP A 267 15.59 -3.25 -2.67
CA ASP A 267 15.76 -4.69 -2.58
C ASP A 267 14.48 -5.44 -2.96
N PHE A 268 13.31 -4.95 -2.53
CA PHE A 268 12.03 -5.51 -2.96
C PHE A 268 11.87 -5.42 -4.48
N VAL A 269 12.13 -4.25 -5.08
CA VAL A 269 12.01 -4.04 -6.53
C VAL A 269 12.98 -4.93 -7.31
N ALA A 270 14.23 -5.09 -6.83
CA ALA A 270 15.25 -5.86 -7.50
C ALA A 270 15.02 -7.39 -7.41
N ASN A 271 14.45 -7.87 -6.30
CA ASN A 271 14.35 -9.30 -6.00
C ASN A 271 12.90 -9.82 -5.96
N SER A 272 11.92 -9.00 -6.35
CA SER A 272 10.51 -9.39 -6.32
C SER A 272 10.25 -10.61 -7.21
N PRO A 273 9.48 -11.61 -6.73
CA PRO A 273 9.02 -12.71 -7.58
C PRO A 273 7.84 -12.31 -8.48
N TYR A 274 7.29 -11.11 -8.31
CA TYR A 274 6.13 -10.63 -9.07
C TYR A 274 6.54 -9.99 -10.39
N THR A 275 5.59 -9.86 -11.32
CA THR A 275 5.84 -9.29 -12.64
C THR A 275 5.36 -7.85 -12.73
N ILE A 276 6.10 -7.00 -13.44
CA ILE A 276 5.64 -5.65 -13.77
C ILE A 276 4.51 -5.72 -14.79
N THR A 277 3.35 -5.16 -14.46
CA THR A 277 2.15 -5.16 -15.33
C THR A 277 1.62 -3.76 -15.65
N ASN A 278 2.15 -2.70 -15.03
CA ASN A 278 1.77 -1.31 -15.28
C ASN A 278 2.76 -0.58 -16.21
N ASN A 279 3.10 -1.18 -17.35
CA ASN A 279 3.97 -0.53 -18.34
C ASN A 279 3.21 0.56 -19.11
N ILE A 280 3.93 1.58 -19.58
CA ILE A 280 3.37 2.58 -20.49
C ILE A 280 2.97 1.86 -21.78
N ILE A 281 1.77 2.14 -22.28
CA ILE A 281 1.25 1.54 -23.50
C ILE A 281 1.32 2.58 -24.61
N TYR A 282 1.89 2.21 -25.75
CA TYR A 282 1.86 3.03 -26.96
C TYR A 282 0.79 2.43 -27.88
N PRO A 283 -0.44 2.98 -27.96
CA PRO A 283 -1.51 2.38 -28.75
C PRO A 283 -1.24 2.51 -30.26
N GLU A 284 -1.79 1.62 -31.08
CA GLU A 284 -1.61 1.65 -32.56
C GLU A 284 -2.16 2.94 -33.19
N MET A 285 -3.26 3.44 -32.65
CA MET A 285 -3.91 4.66 -33.09
C MET A 285 -3.98 5.65 -31.93
N GLY A 286 -3.66 6.90 -32.21
CA GLY A 286 -4.01 8.03 -31.37
C GLY A 286 -5.20 8.80 -31.95
N ARG A 287 -5.49 9.94 -31.34
CA ARG A 287 -6.54 10.88 -31.76
C ARG A 287 -6.33 11.44 -33.17
N TYR A 288 -5.08 11.51 -33.63
CA TYR A 288 -4.70 12.14 -34.89
C TYR A 288 -4.32 11.15 -36.00
N GLY A 289 -4.54 9.85 -35.77
CA GLY A 289 -4.27 8.78 -36.74
C GLY A 289 -3.29 7.76 -36.19
N THR A 290 -2.53 7.12 -37.09
CA THR A 290 -1.52 6.13 -36.72
C THR A 290 -0.50 6.74 -35.75
N ASN A 291 -0.15 5.99 -34.71
CA ASN A 291 0.81 6.44 -33.71
C ASN A 291 2.24 6.10 -34.14
N ALA A 292 3.11 7.10 -34.30
CA ALA A 292 4.50 6.87 -34.66
C ALA A 292 5.31 6.17 -33.54
N LEU A 293 4.80 6.14 -32.30
CA LEU A 293 5.40 5.41 -31.19
C LEU A 293 5.07 3.91 -31.20
N PHE A 294 3.99 3.50 -31.85
CA PHE A 294 3.52 2.11 -31.88
C PHE A 294 4.48 1.20 -32.64
N GLY A 295 4.68 -0.01 -32.12
CA GLY A 295 5.44 -1.09 -32.76
C GLY A 295 6.84 -0.68 -33.19
N ASP A 296 7.51 -1.52 -33.97
CA ASP A 296 8.88 -1.30 -34.43
C ASP A 296 8.95 -0.71 -35.85
N ALA A 297 7.96 0.10 -36.24
CA ALA A 297 7.92 0.72 -37.56
C ALA A 297 9.23 1.46 -37.88
N THR A 298 9.88 1.06 -38.98
CA THR A 298 11.14 1.64 -39.49
C THR A 298 10.91 2.59 -40.66
N THR A 299 9.69 2.65 -41.20
CA THR A 299 9.32 3.58 -42.27
C THR A 299 8.00 4.28 -41.97
N ILE A 300 7.82 5.48 -42.50
CA ILE A 300 6.60 6.29 -42.36
C ILE A 300 6.40 7.14 -43.61
N LYS A 301 5.16 7.32 -44.06
CA LYS A 301 4.87 8.16 -45.23
C LYS A 301 4.77 9.63 -44.83
N VAL A 302 4.88 10.53 -45.81
CA VAL A 302 4.46 11.92 -45.65
C VAL A 302 2.99 11.95 -45.26
N GLY A 303 2.65 12.68 -44.19
CA GLY A 303 1.29 12.68 -43.66
C GLY A 303 1.18 13.15 -42.21
N THR A 304 0.01 12.93 -41.63
CA THR A 304 -0.31 13.28 -40.23
C THR A 304 -0.30 12.03 -39.36
N TYR A 305 0.30 12.14 -38.17
CA TYR A 305 0.42 11.06 -37.21
C TYR A 305 0.20 11.54 -35.77
N SER A 306 -0.07 10.60 -34.89
CA SER A 306 -0.08 10.80 -33.43
C SER A 306 1.27 10.44 -32.82
N LEU A 307 1.59 11.07 -31.69
CA LEU A 307 2.53 10.57 -30.70
C LEU A 307 1.76 10.31 -29.42
N ALA A 308 1.15 9.13 -29.34
CA ALA A 308 0.21 8.77 -28.29
C ALA A 308 0.79 7.75 -27.30
N ALA A 309 0.47 7.90 -26.03
CA ALA A 309 0.82 6.94 -24.98
C ALA A 309 -0.22 6.96 -23.85
N ASP A 310 -0.61 5.78 -23.37
CA ASP A 310 -1.42 5.62 -22.17
C ASP A 310 -0.49 5.40 -20.99
N LEU A 311 -0.48 6.35 -20.05
CA LEU A 311 0.41 6.34 -18.90
C LEU A 311 -0.34 5.78 -17.68
N PRO A 312 0.07 4.63 -17.12
CA PRO A 312 -0.39 4.21 -15.81
C PRO A 312 -0.05 5.25 -14.73
N LYS A 313 -0.80 5.26 -13.63
CA LYS A 313 -0.56 6.18 -12.51
C LYS A 313 0.85 5.99 -11.94
N GLY A 314 1.51 7.09 -11.60
CA GLY A 314 2.91 7.11 -11.13
C GLY A 314 3.96 7.05 -12.25
N THR A 315 3.59 6.74 -13.50
CA THR A 315 4.53 6.76 -14.63
C THR A 315 4.73 8.17 -15.17
N SER A 316 5.86 8.38 -15.85
CA SER A 316 6.18 9.63 -16.54
C SER A 316 6.82 9.32 -17.89
N LEU A 317 6.59 10.17 -18.88
CA LEU A 317 7.09 9.98 -20.23
C LEU A 317 7.77 11.26 -20.74
N LYS A 318 8.99 11.12 -21.24
CA LYS A 318 9.68 12.15 -22.02
C LYS A 318 10.04 11.59 -23.38
N ILE A 319 9.74 12.34 -24.45
CA ILE A 319 10.04 11.96 -25.83
C ILE A 319 10.85 13.09 -26.47
N VAL A 320 11.93 12.74 -27.16
CA VAL A 320 12.72 13.69 -27.95
C VAL A 320 12.63 13.30 -29.41
N VAL A 321 12.13 14.21 -30.26
CA VAL A 321 11.97 13.98 -31.70
C VAL A 321 12.99 14.79 -32.49
N THR A 322 13.95 14.13 -33.11
CA THR A 322 14.96 14.78 -33.95
C THR A 322 14.65 14.52 -35.42
N SER A 323 14.15 15.55 -36.11
CA SER A 323 13.97 15.56 -37.56
C SER A 323 13.79 16.98 -38.07
N GLU A 324 14.29 17.26 -39.27
CA GLU A 324 14.04 18.53 -39.99
C GLU A 324 12.70 18.52 -40.74
N ARG A 325 12.05 17.36 -40.79
CA ARG A 325 10.82 17.11 -41.58
C ARG A 325 9.60 16.83 -40.71
N VAL A 326 9.73 16.92 -39.39
CA VAL A 326 8.62 16.78 -38.45
C VAL A 326 8.26 18.13 -37.87
N ALA A 327 6.98 18.48 -37.92
CA ALA A 327 6.45 19.63 -37.21
C ALA A 327 5.38 19.20 -36.21
N PHE A 328 5.40 19.79 -35.03
CA PHE A 328 4.33 19.68 -34.06
C PHE A 328 3.21 20.65 -34.41
N SER A 329 1.96 20.19 -34.33
CA SER A 329 0.79 21.04 -34.51
C SER A 329 0.32 21.58 -33.16
N PHE A 330 -0.08 22.85 -33.10
CA PHE A 330 -0.52 23.53 -31.86
C PHE A 330 -1.88 24.21 -31.97
N PHE A 331 -2.40 24.40 -33.18
CA PHE A 331 -3.70 25.02 -33.39
C PHE A 331 -4.38 24.44 -34.64
N PRO A 332 -5.65 24.03 -34.55
CA PRO A 332 -6.51 23.98 -33.36
C PRO A 332 -6.17 22.81 -32.40
N ASP A 333 -5.28 21.90 -32.81
CA ASP A 333 -4.96 20.65 -32.12
C ASP A 333 -3.88 20.87 -31.04
N VAL A 334 -4.28 21.26 -29.82
CA VAL A 334 -3.36 21.40 -28.69
C VAL A 334 -2.87 20.05 -28.15
N PRO A 335 -1.64 19.97 -27.60
CA PRO A 335 -1.14 18.75 -26.97
C PRO A 335 -2.03 18.28 -25.81
N ILE A 336 -2.26 16.97 -25.73
CA ILE A 336 -2.98 16.31 -24.65
C ILE A 336 -1.95 15.78 -23.66
N ASN A 337 -2.00 16.27 -22.42
CA ASN A 337 -1.13 15.86 -21.32
C ASN A 337 0.38 15.92 -21.64
N PHE A 338 0.79 16.77 -22.59
CA PHE A 338 2.19 17.02 -22.92
C PHE A 338 2.50 18.51 -22.80
N THR A 339 3.67 18.80 -22.26
CA THR A 339 4.37 20.07 -22.51
C THR A 339 5.39 19.85 -23.62
N LEU A 340 5.61 20.85 -24.47
CA LEU A 340 6.65 20.84 -25.49
C LEU A 340 7.65 21.96 -25.25
N SER A 341 8.94 21.61 -25.26
CA SER A 341 10.05 22.56 -25.28
C SER A 341 11.03 22.16 -26.38
N GLY A 342 11.07 22.94 -27.47
CA GLY A 342 11.83 22.58 -28.67
C GLY A 342 11.28 21.29 -29.30
N SER A 343 12.12 20.25 -29.35
CA SER A 343 11.78 18.90 -29.81
C SER A 343 11.39 17.93 -28.70
N THR A 344 11.32 18.40 -27.45
CA THR A 344 11.12 17.54 -26.27
C THR A 344 9.70 17.65 -25.76
N LEU A 345 8.98 16.53 -25.77
CA LEU A 345 7.68 16.34 -25.13
C LEU A 345 7.89 15.79 -23.73
N THR A 346 7.20 16.33 -22.73
CA THR A 346 7.21 15.82 -21.36
C THR A 346 5.78 15.71 -20.84
N SER A 347 5.39 14.51 -20.38
CA SER A 347 4.07 14.24 -19.80
C SER A 347 3.83 15.14 -18.58
N VAL A 348 2.61 15.66 -18.42
CA VAL A 348 2.28 16.59 -17.34
C VAL A 348 1.76 15.86 -16.11
N GLU A 349 0.73 15.04 -16.29
CA GLU A 349 0.04 14.33 -15.22
C GLU A 349 0.15 12.81 -15.43
N SER A 350 0.55 12.08 -14.38
CA SER A 350 0.57 10.61 -14.41
C SER A 350 -0.85 10.03 -14.40
N GLY A 351 -1.07 8.85 -14.99
CA GLY A 351 -2.39 8.22 -15.00
C GLY A 351 -3.34 8.78 -16.08
N GLN A 352 -2.84 9.64 -16.96
CA GLN A 352 -3.59 10.27 -18.04
C GLN A 352 -2.97 9.91 -19.40
N GLN A 353 -3.80 9.76 -20.42
CA GLN A 353 -3.32 9.58 -21.78
C GLN A 353 -2.60 10.84 -22.27
N CYS A 354 -1.49 10.64 -22.99
CA CYS A 354 -0.79 11.68 -23.73
C CYS A 354 -1.03 11.50 -25.23
N ASP A 355 -1.18 12.60 -25.96
CA ASP A 355 -1.20 12.60 -27.42
C ASP A 355 -0.82 13.97 -27.97
N ILE A 356 -0.17 14.00 -29.12
CA ILE A 356 0.09 15.22 -29.87
C ILE A 356 0.15 14.89 -31.36
N LYS A 357 -0.40 15.79 -32.16
CA LYS A 357 -0.35 15.70 -33.62
C LYS A 357 1.02 16.12 -34.14
N ILE A 358 1.59 15.26 -34.98
CA ILE A 358 2.77 15.57 -35.78
C ILE A 358 2.46 15.52 -37.27
N GLU A 359 3.13 16.37 -38.03
CA GLU A 359 3.09 16.39 -39.48
C GLU A 359 4.48 16.01 -40.02
N VAL A 360 4.53 14.92 -40.78
CA VAL A 360 5.70 14.49 -41.54
C VAL A 360 5.61 15.13 -42.91
N ARG A 361 6.52 16.06 -43.21
CA ARG A 361 6.49 16.91 -44.41
C ARG A 361 7.26 16.29 -45.58
N PRO A 362 6.86 16.55 -46.84
CA PRO A 362 7.60 16.09 -48.02
C PRO A 362 8.97 16.78 -48.12
N ALA A 363 9.88 16.19 -48.90
CA ALA A 363 11.14 16.83 -49.22
C ALA A 363 10.89 17.97 -50.22
N TYR A 364 11.18 19.20 -49.80
CA TYR A 364 11.15 20.34 -50.69
C TYR A 364 12.50 20.52 -51.40
N SER A 365 12.48 20.65 -52.73
CA SER A 365 13.69 20.76 -53.56
C SER A 365 14.58 21.98 -53.27
N PHE A 366 14.05 22.98 -52.55
CA PHE A 366 14.75 24.20 -52.16
C PHE A 366 15.35 24.14 -50.75
N PHE A 367 15.11 23.07 -49.98
CA PHE A 367 15.71 22.83 -48.67
C PHE A 367 16.66 21.64 -48.75
N ASP A 368 17.92 21.81 -48.34
CA ASP A 368 18.89 20.72 -48.24
C ASP A 368 18.76 20.04 -46.88
N TYR A 369 17.94 18.99 -46.81
CA TYR A 369 17.71 18.22 -45.60
C TYR A 369 18.91 17.31 -45.29
N GLN A 370 19.66 17.63 -44.25
CA GLN A 370 20.81 16.84 -43.80
C GLN A 370 20.35 15.54 -43.13
N ASN A 371 19.17 15.56 -42.48
CA ASN A 371 18.59 14.38 -41.85
C ASN A 371 17.27 13.98 -42.54
N LYS A 372 17.31 12.86 -43.26
CA LYS A 372 16.15 12.29 -43.97
C LYS A 372 15.26 11.42 -43.09
N ASN A 373 15.73 11.08 -41.88
CA ASN A 373 15.03 10.20 -40.96
C ASN A 373 14.40 11.00 -39.81
N ILE A 374 13.47 10.35 -39.13
CA ILE A 374 12.95 10.78 -37.83
C ILE A 374 13.62 9.92 -36.78
N THR A 375 14.33 10.54 -35.84
CA THR A 375 14.81 9.85 -34.64
C THR A 375 13.89 10.19 -33.47
N ILE A 376 13.31 9.17 -32.83
CA ILE A 376 12.46 9.33 -31.65
C ILE A 376 13.14 8.61 -30.49
N GLU A 377 13.56 9.36 -29.48
CA GLU A 377 14.08 8.81 -28.24
C GLU A 377 13.00 8.89 -27.16
N ILE A 378 12.78 7.77 -26.48
CA ILE A 378 11.75 7.60 -25.47
C ILE A 378 12.45 7.37 -24.13
N TYR A 379 12.06 8.15 -23.13
CA TYR A 379 12.60 8.10 -21.77
C TYR A 379 11.42 7.90 -20.83
N GLU A 380 11.34 6.71 -20.24
CA GLU A 380 10.25 6.35 -19.32
C GLU A 380 10.71 6.51 -17.87
N ASN A 381 9.79 6.95 -17.00
CA ASN A 381 9.95 6.94 -15.55
C ASN A 381 11.24 7.63 -15.05
N GLY A 382 11.60 8.77 -15.66
CA GLY A 382 12.76 9.56 -15.26
C GLY A 382 14.12 9.01 -15.73
N ALA A 383 14.14 8.02 -16.63
CA ALA A 383 15.37 7.50 -17.21
C ALA A 383 16.24 8.63 -17.81
N THR A 384 17.55 8.57 -17.53
CA THR A 384 18.54 9.54 -18.04
C THR A 384 19.06 9.17 -19.42
N THR A 385 18.93 7.90 -19.81
CA THR A 385 19.19 7.38 -21.16
C THR A 385 17.86 6.92 -21.80
N PRO A 386 17.74 6.92 -23.14
CA PRO A 386 16.54 6.41 -23.79
C PRO A 386 16.29 4.96 -23.38
N THR A 387 15.07 4.64 -22.95
CA THR A 387 14.63 3.25 -22.78
C THR A 387 14.34 2.61 -24.14
N ARG A 388 14.03 3.44 -25.15
CA ARG A 388 13.84 3.02 -26.53
C ARG A 388 14.22 4.14 -27.49
N THR A 389 14.85 3.78 -28.60
CA THR A 389 15.15 4.69 -29.71
C THR A 389 14.59 4.12 -31.00
N LYS A 390 13.81 4.92 -31.74
CA LYS A 390 13.32 4.58 -33.08
C LYS A 390 14.01 5.46 -34.11
N ILE A 391 14.45 4.86 -35.21
CA ILE A 391 14.94 5.56 -36.41
C ILE A 391 13.97 5.17 -37.52
N ILE A 392 13.26 6.17 -38.05
CA ILE A 392 12.17 5.98 -39.01
C ILE A 392 12.53 6.70 -40.30
N GLU A 393 12.62 5.97 -41.40
CA GLU A 393 12.83 6.51 -42.74
C GLU A 393 11.52 7.12 -43.27
N ILE A 394 11.60 8.29 -43.91
CA ILE A 394 10.44 8.95 -44.51
C ILE A 394 10.28 8.48 -45.96
N GLU A 395 9.20 7.76 -46.24
CA GLU A 395 8.75 7.40 -47.57
C GLU A 395 8.05 8.60 -48.23
N GLU A 396 8.59 9.04 -49.36
CA GLU A 396 7.91 10.02 -50.21
C GLU A 396 6.66 9.40 -50.83
N VAL A 397 5.59 10.19 -50.94
CA VAL A 397 4.43 9.79 -51.72
C VAL A 397 4.75 10.12 -53.18
N SER A 398 4.89 9.07 -54.00
CA SER A 398 5.16 9.14 -55.45
C SER A 398 4.08 9.87 -56.23
#